data_AF-A0A2E6S8W3-F1
#
_entry.id   AF-A0A2E6S8W3-F1
#
_cell.length_a   1.000
_cell.length_b   1.000
_cell.length_c   1.000
_cell.angle_alpha   90.00
_cell.angle_beta   90.00
_cell.angle_gamma   90.00
#
_symmetry.space_group_name_H-M   'P 1'
#
loop_
_entity.id
_entity.type
_entity.pdbx_description
1 polymer ?
#
loop_
_entity_poly.entity_id
_entity_poly.type
_entity_poly.pdbx_seq_one_letter_code
_entity_poly.pdbx_strand_id
1 'polypeptide(L)' 'RLVQFSFNAARGIRYRIESSTDLINWSTQEADIMGEGDTVDRFFSTEERPRVYFRVLRE' A
#
# COMPACT_ATOMS: atom_id res chain seq x y z
N ARG A 1 1.24 1.56 17.05
CA ARG A 1 0.22 2.39 16.37
C ARG A 1 -0.03 1.84 14.97
N LEU A 2 -1.30 1.73 14.57
CA LEU A 2 -1.70 1.37 13.22
C LEU A 2 -2.07 2.62 12.42
N VAL A 3 -1.82 2.57 11.12
CA VAL A 3 -2.31 3.56 10.14
C VAL A 3 -3.14 2.81 9.10
N GLN A 4 -4.33 3.34 8.80
CA GLN A 4 -5.14 2.86 7.68
C GLN A 4 -4.65 3.51 6.39
N PHE A 5 -4.44 2.70 5.36
CA PHE A 5 -4.10 3.11 4.01
C PHE A 5 -5.13 2.54 3.04
N SER A 6 -5.81 3.42 2.31
CA SER A 6 -6.95 3.06 1.48
C SER A 6 -6.81 3.62 0.07
N PHE A 7 -7.22 2.85 -0.93
CA PHE A 7 -7.30 3.30 -2.32
C PHE A 7 -8.42 2.57 -3.07
N ASN A 8 -8.96 3.21 -4.11
CA ASN A 8 -9.98 2.60 -4.97
C ASN A 8 -9.31 1.71 -6.01
N ALA A 9 -9.68 0.43 -6.05
CA ALA A 9 -9.12 -0.55 -6.95
C ALA A 9 -10.10 -0.88 -8.09
N ALA A 10 -9.72 -0.56 -9.32
CA ALA A 10 -10.55 -0.85 -10.48
C ALA A 10 -10.63 -2.37 -10.73
N ARG A 11 -11.81 -2.85 -11.11
CA ARG A 11 -12.04 -4.28 -11.37
C ARG A 11 -11.09 -4.81 -12.43
N GLY A 12 -10.43 -5.93 -12.15
CA GLY A 12 -9.56 -6.62 -13.11
C GLY A 12 -8.14 -6.05 -13.19
N ILE A 13 -7.83 -4.99 -12.44
CA ILE A 13 -6.51 -4.36 -12.42
C ILE A 13 -5.71 -4.87 -11.22
N ARG A 14 -4.43 -5.15 -11.45
CA ARG A 14 -3.51 -5.57 -10.40
C ARG A 14 -2.80 -4.36 -9.79
N TYR A 15 -2.61 -4.41 -8.47
CA TYR A 15 -1.94 -3.37 -7.72
C TYR A 15 -0.86 -3.94 -6.80
N ARG A 16 0.10 -3.08 -6.48
CA ARG A 16 1.13 -3.31 -5.47
C ARG A 16 1.21 -2.12 -4.51
N ILE A 17 1.29 -2.41 -3.22
CA ILE A 17 1.58 -1.43 -2.17
C ILE A 17 3.07 -1.50 -1.86
N GLU A 18 3.72 -0.34 -1.84
CA GLU A 18 5.10 -0.19 -1.41
C GLU A 18 5.21 0.79 -0.25
N SER A 19 6.25 0.59 0.56
CA SER A 19 6.60 1.51 1.63
C SER A 19 8.03 2.03 1.49
N SER A 20 8.28 3.22 2.01
CA SER A 20 9.61 3.83 2.10
C SER A 20 9.78 4.58 3.42
N THR A 21 11.02 4.69 3.88
CA THR A 21 11.41 5.56 5.02
C THR A 21 12.15 6.82 4.58
N ASP A 22 12.54 6.92 3.30
CA ASP A 22 13.39 7.99 2.76
C ASP A 22 12.87 8.60 1.44
N LEU A 23 11.72 8.14 0.94
CA LEU A 23 11.11 8.49 -0.35
C LEU A 23 11.93 8.14 -1.60
N ILE A 24 13.11 7.54 -1.43
CA ILE A 24 14.05 7.18 -2.50
C ILE A 24 14.00 5.67 -2.73
N ASN A 25 14.18 4.88 -1.66
CA ASN A 25 14.18 3.44 -1.68
C ASN A 25 12.80 2.92 -1.27
N TRP A 26 12.22 2.04 -2.10
CA TRP A 26 10.89 1.50 -1.90
C TRP A 26 10.95 -0.01 -1.77
N SER A 27 10.17 -0.55 -0.84
CA SER A 27 10.05 -2.00 -0.61
C SER A 27 8.59 -2.42 -0.73
N THR A 28 8.35 -3.52 -1.46
CA THR A 28 7.03 -4.14 -1.55
C THR A 28 6.53 -4.52 -0.17
N GLN A 29 5.31 -4.10 0.15
CA GLN A 29 4.57 -4.53 1.34
C GLN A 29 3.56 -5.62 0.98
N GLU A 30 2.86 -5.44 -0.15
CA GLU A 30 1.87 -6.38 -0.64
C GLU A 30 1.80 -6.24 -2.16
N ALA A 31 1.79 -7.37 -2.87
CA ALA A 31 1.71 -7.43 -4.33
C ALA A 31 0.49 -8.27 -4.74
N ASP A 32 0.22 -8.34 -6.05
CA ASP A 32 -0.84 -9.15 -6.63
C ASP A 32 -2.24 -8.84 -6.06
N ILE A 33 -2.47 -7.59 -5.65
CA ILE A 33 -3.78 -7.14 -5.17
C ILE A 33 -4.69 -7.01 -6.38
N MET A 34 -5.59 -7.98 -6.57
CA MET A 34 -6.59 -7.93 -7.61
C MET A 34 -7.69 -6.95 -7.23
N GLY A 35 -7.92 -5.95 -8.07
CA GLY A 35 -9.02 -5.01 -7.89
C GLY A 35 -10.35 -5.66 -8.25
N GLU A 36 -11.36 -5.47 -7.38
CA GLU A 36 -12.72 -6.00 -7.56
C GLU A 36 -13.73 -4.92 -8.00
N GLY A 37 -13.30 -3.66 -8.05
CA GLY A 37 -14.15 -2.49 -8.31
C GLY A 37 -14.50 -1.67 -7.06
N ASP A 38 -13.89 -2.01 -5.91
CA ASP A 38 -14.19 -1.44 -4.61
C ASP A 38 -12.94 -0.81 -3.96
N THR A 39 -13.13 -0.19 -2.79
CA THR A 39 -12.03 0.31 -1.96
C THR A 39 -11.28 -0.84 -1.31
N VAL A 40 -9.95 -0.78 -1.38
CA VAL A 40 -9.04 -1.69 -0.67
C VAL A 40 -8.54 -0.96 0.57
N ASP A 41 -8.76 -1.55 1.74
CA ASP A 41 -8.25 -1.08 3.02
C ASP A 41 -7.11 -1.97 3.52
N ARG A 42 -6.03 -1.35 3.99
CA ARG A 42 -4.93 -2.01 4.69
C ARG A 42 -4.53 -1.26 5.93
N PHE A 43 -4.10 -2.01 6.95
CA PHE A 43 -3.63 -1.47 8.22
C PHE A 43 -2.18 -1.89 8.43
N PHE A 44 -1.29 -0.89 8.51
CA PHE A 44 0.13 -1.13 8.71
C PHE A 44 0.57 -0.65 10.09
N SER A 45 1.39 -1.46 10.76
CA SER A 45 2.05 -1.05 12.01
C SER A 45 3.18 -0.08 11.72
N THR A 46 3.23 1.00 12.50
CA THR A 46 4.30 2.02 12.44
C THR A 46 5.12 2.05 13.72
N GLU A 47 5.06 1.00 14.55
CA GLU A 47 5.74 0.98 15.87
C GLU A 47 7.25 1.00 15.75
N GLU A 48 7.80 0.19 14.85
CA GLU A 48 9.24 0.12 14.60
C GLU A 48 9.71 1.17 13.57
N ARG A 49 8.76 1.86 12.93
CA ARG A 49 9.01 2.77 11.79
C ARG A 49 8.17 4.03 11.94
N PRO A 50 8.60 5.00 12.77
CA PRO A 50 7.81 6.19 13.09
C PRO A 50 7.62 7.14 11.89
N ARG A 51 8.44 7.03 10.84
CA ARG A 51 8.27 7.71 9.55
C ARG A 51 8.26 6.67 8.43
N VAL A 52 7.06 6.36 7.96
CA VAL A 52 6.86 5.49 6.80
C VAL A 52 5.90 6.18 5.84
N TYR A 53 6.24 6.11 4.56
CA TYR A 53 5.43 6.58 3.44
C TYR A 53 4.91 5.35 2.70
N PHE A 54 3.67 5.42 2.23
CA PHE A 54 3.06 4.36 1.42
C PHE A 54 2.70 4.90 0.04
N ARG A 55 2.82 4.05 -0.97
CA ARG A 55 2.29 4.32 -2.31
C ARG A 55 1.63 3.08 -2.88
N VAL A 56 0.70 3.29 -3.79
CA VAL A 56 0.12 2.24 -4.62
C VAL A 56 0.61 2.41 -6.05
N LEU A 57 0.93 1.28 -6.68
CA LEU A 57 1.29 1.19 -8.09
C LEU A 57 0.28 0.29 -8.78
N ARG A 58 -0.11 0.68 -10.00
CA ARG A 58 -0.84 -0.19 -10.92
C ARG A 58 0.15 -1.00 -11.73
N GLU A 59 -0.12 -2.30 -11.88
CA GLU A 59 0.67 -3.24 -12.69
C GLU A 59 -0.05 -3.61 -14.00
#